data_AF-A0A1I5HPB3-F1
#
_entry.id   AF-A0A1I5HPB3-F1
#
_cell.length_a   1.000
_cell.length_b   1.000
_cell.length_c   1.000
_cell.angle_alpha   90.00
_cell.angle_beta   90.00
_cell.angle_gamma   90.00
#
_symmetry.space_group_name_H-M   'P 1'
#
loop_
_entity.id
_entity.type
_entity.pdbx_description
1 polymer ?
#
loop_
_entity_poly.entity_id
_entity_poly.type
_entity_poly.pdbx_seq_one_letter_code
_entity_poly.pdbx_strand_id
1 'polypeptide(L)' 'MTTIAPIGRVGNVVCVRCGDGPLLAGELIDDVDERLPRAVQGWLSAAGWQLSGPVCSDCCRELGR' A
#
# COMPACT_ATOMS: atom_id res chain seq x y z
N MET A 1 -25.68 1.89 -18.84
CA MET A 1 -24.50 2.48 -18.17
C MET A 1 -23.42 1.42 -18.18
N THR A 2 -22.44 1.54 -19.06
CA THR A 2 -21.37 0.54 -19.16
C THR A 2 -20.23 1.01 -18.27
N THR A 3 -20.11 0.41 -17.08
CA THR A 3 -18.99 0.68 -16.18
C THR A 3 -17.72 0.11 -16.82
N ILE A 4 -16.82 0.99 -17.27
CA ILE A 4 -15.48 0.59 -17.68
C ILE A 4 -14.70 0.34 -16.38
N ALA A 5 -14.64 -0.91 -15.95
CA ALA A 5 -13.74 -1.32 -14.89
C ALA A 5 -12.30 -1.32 -15.46
N PRO A 6 -11.29 -0.83 -14.71
CA PRO A 6 -9.91 -0.91 -15.15
C PRO A 6 -9.52 -2.37 -15.42
N ILE A 7 -8.84 -2.59 -16.55
CA ILE A 7 -8.38 -3.91 -16.98
C ILE A 7 -7.13 -4.23 -16.17
N GLY A 8 -7.29 -4.89 -15.02
CA GLY A 8 -6.17 -5.28 -14.17
C GLY A 8 -6.56 -5.43 -12.69
N ARG A 9 -5.83 -6.28 -11.96
CA ARG A 9 -6.01 -6.43 -10.52
C ARG A 9 -5.47 -5.16 -9.84
N VAL A 10 -6.29 -4.53 -8.99
CA VAL A 10 -5.92 -3.34 -8.20
C VAL A 10 -6.01 -3.73 -6.73
N GLY A 11 -5.04 -3.28 -5.94
CA GLY A 11 -4.86 -3.63 -4.55
C GLY A 11 -4.35 -2.41 -3.83
N ASN A 12 -4.64 -2.33 -2.54
CA ASN A 12 -4.35 -1.15 -1.75
C ASN A 12 -3.44 -1.52 -0.59
N VAL A 13 -2.50 -0.63 -0.30
CA VAL A 13 -1.80 -0.63 0.98
C VAL A 13 -2.50 0.39 1.84
N VAL A 14 -3.16 -0.07 2.91
CA VAL A 14 -3.96 0.79 3.76
C VAL A 14 -3.22 1.04 5.07
N CYS A 15 -3.05 2.31 5.41
CA CYS A 15 -2.59 2.72 6.72
C CYS A 15 -3.62 2.31 7.76
N VAL A 16 -3.22 1.50 8.74
CA VAL A 16 -4.14 1.00 9.78
C VAL A 16 -4.62 2.11 10.74
N ARG A 17 -4.08 3.32 10.64
CA ARG A 17 -4.41 4.47 11.49
C ARG A 17 -5.41 5.42 10.84
N CYS A 18 -5.09 5.92 9.64
CA CYS A 18 -5.92 6.91 8.95
C CYS A 18 -6.79 6.30 7.85
N GLY A 19 -6.55 5.05 7.45
CA GLY A 19 -7.25 4.41 6.33
C GLY A 19 -6.78 4.85 4.94
N ASP A 20 -5.80 5.76 4.86
CA ASP A 20 -5.25 6.24 3.58
C ASP A 20 -4.13 5.33 3.07
N GLY A 21 -3.80 5.44 1.79
CA GLY A 21 -2.59 4.84 1.24
C GLY A 21 -2.61 4.65 -0.28
N PRO A 22 -1.47 4.22 -0.84
CA PRO A 22 -1.31 4.16 -2.28
C PRO A 22 -2.08 2.99 -2.88
N LEU A 23 -2.55 3.23 -4.11
CA LEU A 23 -3.06 2.19 -4.99
C LEU A 23 -1.88 1.49 -5.66
N LEU A 24 -1.89 0.17 -5.61
CA LEU A 24 -1.02 -0.70 -6.39
C LEU A 24 -1.80 -1.15 -7.63
N ALA A 25 -1.11 -1.34 -8.74
CA ALA A 25 -1.68 -1.86 -9.97
C ALA A 25 -0.63 -2.65 -10.77
N GLY A 26 -1.10 -3.51 -11.68
CA GLY A 26 -0.25 -4.30 -12.57
C GLY A 26 0.44 -5.47 -11.85
N GLU A 27 1.64 -5.84 -12.32
CA GLU A 27 2.46 -6.98 -11.83
C GLU A 27 2.73 -6.95 -10.31
N LEU A 28 2.53 -5.82 -9.64
CA LEU A 28 2.67 -5.68 -8.20
C LEU A 28 1.55 -6.39 -7.40
N ILE A 29 0.54 -6.95 -8.09
CA ILE A 29 -0.63 -7.59 -7.49
C ILE A 29 -0.64 -9.11 -7.72
N ASP A 30 0.05 -9.57 -8.76
CA ASP A 30 0.02 -10.99 -9.13
C ASP A 30 0.73 -11.90 -8.12
N ASP A 31 1.63 -11.35 -7.30
CA ASP A 31 2.34 -12.03 -6.18
C ASP A 31 1.69 -11.84 -4.79
N VAL A 32 0.46 -11.31 -4.72
CA VAL A 32 -0.20 -11.00 -3.44
C VAL A 32 -1.00 -12.19 -2.96
N ASP A 33 -0.33 -13.26 -2.54
CA ASP A 33 -1.01 -14.34 -1.81
C ASP A 33 -1.16 -14.00 -0.32
N GLU A 34 -0.24 -13.23 0.29
CA GLU A 34 -0.36 -12.84 1.72
C GLU A 34 0.63 -11.74 2.19
N ARG A 35 1.63 -11.39 1.38
CA ARG A 35 2.66 -10.40 1.70
C ARG A 35 2.91 -9.48 0.51
N LEU A 36 3.11 -8.20 0.79
CA LEU A 36 3.49 -7.22 -0.23
C LEU A 36 4.77 -7.67 -0.95
N PRO A 37 4.88 -7.54 -2.29
CA PRO A 37 6.12 -7.84 -3.00
C PRO A 37 7.30 -7.05 -2.43
N ARG A 38 8.51 -7.62 -2.46
CA ARG A 38 9.72 -6.93 -1.92
C ARG A 38 9.95 -5.55 -2.54
N ALA A 39 9.64 -5.38 -3.82
CA ALA A 39 9.73 -4.09 -4.49
C ALA A 39 8.78 -3.06 -3.87
N VAL A 40 7.54 -3.47 -3.56
CA VAL A 40 6.55 -2.63 -2.89
C VAL A 40 6.97 -2.32 -1.46
N GLN A 41 7.46 -3.31 -0.71
CA GLN A 41 8.00 -3.08 0.63
C GLN A 41 9.15 -2.07 0.61
N GLY A 42 10.12 -2.23 -0.29
CA GLY A 42 11.24 -1.30 -0.44
C GLY A 42 10.80 0.12 -0.78
N TRP A 43 9.85 0.26 -1.71
CA TRP A 43 9.29 1.55 -2.08
C TRP A 43 8.54 2.22 -0.92
N LEU A 44 7.68 1.50 -0.20
CA LEU A 44 6.96 2.01 0.96
C LEU A 44 7.91 2.41 2.09
N SER A 45 8.90 1.58 2.40
CA SER A 45 9.92 1.91 3.42
C SER A 45 10.74 3.13 3.03
N ALA A 46 11.10 3.30 1.75
CA ALA A 46 11.76 4.51 1.26
C ALA A 46 10.88 5.76 1.39
N ALA A 47 9.55 5.60 1.27
CA ALA A 47 8.57 6.65 1.54
C ALA A 47 8.28 6.87 3.05
N GLY A 48 8.95 6.13 3.94
CA GLY A 48 8.84 6.27 5.39
C GLY A 48 7.69 5.49 6.04
N TRP A 49 7.13 4.50 5.35
CA TRP A 49 6.11 3.62 5.94
C TRP A 49 6.71 2.60 6.89
N GLN A 50 5.97 2.26 7.93
CA GLN A 50 6.28 1.14 8.82
C GLN A 50 5.44 -0.08 8.42
N LEU A 51 6.09 -1.22 8.12
CA LEU A 51 5.44 -2.36 7.46
C LEU A 51 5.00 -3.51 8.38
N SER A 52 5.45 -3.54 9.65
CA SER A 52 5.04 -4.57 10.64
C SER A 52 3.58 -4.44 11.08
N GLY A 53 2.95 -3.32 10.73
CA GLY A 53 1.54 -3.04 10.67
C GLY A 53 1.46 -1.76 9.85
N PRO A 54 0.96 -1.78 8.60
CA PRO A 54 1.18 -0.70 7.65
C PRO A 54 0.73 0.65 8.22
N VAL A 55 1.67 1.55 8.51
CA VAL A 55 1.42 2.92 8.96
C VAL A 55 2.18 3.88 8.04
N CYS A 56 1.50 4.92 7.54
CA CYS A 56 2.08 5.93 6.68
C CYS A 56 3.04 6.85 7.44
N SER A 57 3.93 7.53 6.70
CA SER A 57 4.96 8.40 7.27
C SER A 57 4.40 9.55 8.12
N ASP A 58 3.23 10.08 7.78
CA ASP A 58 2.56 11.12 8.57
C ASP A 58 2.11 10.59 9.94
N CYS A 59 1.36 9.49 9.97
CA CYS A 59 0.96 8.86 11.23
C CYS A 59 2.16 8.35 12.04
N CYS A 60 3.24 7.88 11.39
CA CYS A 60 4.50 7.55 12.07
C CYS A 60 5.11 8.78 12.75
N ARG A 61 5.11 9.94 12.08
CA ARG A 61 5.63 11.20 12.65
C ARG A 61 4.79 11.68 13.83
N GLU A 62 3.47 11.46 13.81
CA GLU A 62 2.58 11.79 14.92
C GLU A 62 2.82 10.89 16.14
N LEU A 63 3.14 9.61 15.95
CA LEU A 63 3.43 8.67 17.04
C LEU A 63 4.79 8.90 17.72
N GLY A 64 5.74 9.51 17.01
CA GLY A 64 7.08 9.82 17.52
C GLY A 64 7.17 11.15 18.28
N ARG A 65 6.08 11.90 18.39
CA ARG A 65 5.98 13.14 19.17
C ARG A 65 5.53 12.85 20.60
#